data_AF-A0A014LV67-F1
#
_entry.id   AF-A0A014LV67-F1
#
_cell.length_a   1.000
_cell.length_b   1.000
_cell.length_c   1.000
_cell.angle_alpha   90.00
_cell.angle_beta   90.00
_cell.angle_gamma   90.00
#
_symmetry.space_group_name_H-M   'P 1'
#
loop_
_entity.id
_entity.type
_entity.pdbx_description
1 polymer ?
#
loop_
_entity_poly.entity_id
_entity_poly.type
_entity_poly.pdbx_seq_one_letter_code
_entity_poly.pdbx_strand_id
1 'polypeptide(L)' 'MELNRQAYLALLNEGKAAFAAGDPSDACPYDQYSADPEQQFGARYWAQGWIAARTAAEAKNPEAEASTGQ' A
#
# COMPACT_ATOMS: atom_id res chain seq x y z
N MET A 1 -19.05 -12.63 -8.04
CA MET A 1 -18.07 -11.52 -8.14
C MET A 1 -17.82 -10.79 -6.82
N GLU A 2 -18.65 -10.98 -5.77
CA GLU A 2 -18.48 -10.26 -4.50
C GLU A 2 -17.19 -10.61 -3.72
N LEU A 3 -16.67 -11.83 -3.87
CA LEU A 3 -15.41 -12.27 -3.24
C LEU A 3 -14.22 -11.34 -3.56
N ASN A 4 -14.10 -10.89 -4.82
CA ASN A 4 -12.97 -10.04 -5.24
C ASN A 4 -13.05 -8.63 -4.67
N ARG A 5 -14.27 -8.10 -4.43
CA ARG A 5 -14.43 -6.76 -3.85
C ARG A 5 -14.01 -6.72 -2.38
N GLN A 6 -14.36 -7.75 -1.61
CA GLN A 6 -13.97 -7.83 -0.20
C GLN A 6 -12.47 -8.05 -0.05
N ALA A 7 -11.88 -8.97 -0.83
CA ALA A 7 -10.43 -9.18 -0.85
C ALA A 7 -9.67 -7.90 -1.22
N TYR A 8 -10.13 -7.19 -2.26
CA TYR A 8 -9.57 -5.88 -2.64
C TYR A 8 -9.58 -4.87 -1.49
N LEU A 9 -10.73 -4.70 -0.80
CA LEU A 9 -10.83 -3.74 0.31
C LEU A 9 -9.96 -4.14 1.49
N ALA A 10 -9.82 -5.44 1.76
CA ALA A 10 -8.95 -5.96 2.82
C ALA A 10 -7.48 -5.62 2.53
N LEU A 11 -7.00 -5.88 1.31
CA LEU A 11 -5.62 -5.58 0.89
C LEU A 11 -5.31 -4.09 0.95
N LEU A 12 -6.26 -3.23 0.52
CA LEU A 12 -6.10 -1.79 0.66
C LEU A 12 -5.96 -1.36 2.12
N ASN A 13 -6.79 -1.92 3.01
CA ASN A 13 -6.73 -1.58 4.42
C ASN A 13 -5.47 -2.12 5.10
N GLU A 14 -4.99 -3.29 4.68
CA GLU A 14 -3.73 -3.87 5.14
C GLU A 14 -2.55 -2.95 4.80
N GLY A 15 -2.43 -2.50 3.55
CA GLY A 15 -1.37 -1.56 3.15
C GLY A 15 -1.44 -0.22 3.89
N LYS A 16 -2.66 0.31 4.10
CA LYS A 16 -2.85 1.53 4.91
C LYS A 16 -2.41 1.34 6.36
N ALA A 17 -2.73 0.18 6.95
CA ALA A 17 -2.35 -0.14 8.32
C ALA A 17 -0.85 -0.29 8.48
N ALA A 18 -0.17 -0.90 7.50
CA ALA A 18 1.29 -1.01 7.47
C ALA A 18 1.96 0.38 7.46
N PHE A 19 1.51 1.30 6.60
CA PHE A 19 1.99 2.68 6.62
C PHE A 19 1.76 3.34 7.99
N ALA A 20 0.57 3.18 8.58
CA ALA A 20 0.25 3.74 9.89
C ALA A 20 1.11 3.14 11.02
N ALA A 21 1.59 1.91 10.86
CA ALA A 21 2.54 1.26 11.77
C ALA A 21 4.00 1.73 11.56
N GLY A 22 4.27 2.46 10.48
CA GLY A 22 5.63 2.90 10.10
C GLY A 22 6.39 1.88 9.25
N ASP A 23 5.72 0.86 8.72
CA ASP A 23 6.36 -0.15 7.88
C ASP A 23 6.76 0.47 6.53
N PRO A 24 7.95 0.13 6.02
CA PRO A 24 8.39 0.57 4.70
C PRO A 24 7.59 -0.16 3.59
N SER A 25 7.61 0.38 2.37
CA SER A 25 6.84 -0.18 1.25
C SER A 25 7.33 -1.57 0.80
N ASP A 26 8.58 -1.93 1.09
CA ASP A 26 9.16 -3.25 0.82
C ASP A 26 8.79 -4.30 1.87
N ALA A 27 8.08 -3.92 2.95
CA ALA A 27 7.47 -4.84 3.90
C ALA A 27 6.20 -5.53 3.36
N CYS A 28 5.85 -5.29 2.08
CA CYS A 28 4.72 -5.96 1.42
C CYS A 28 4.88 -7.48 1.53
N PRO A 29 3.92 -8.21 2.12
CA PRO A 29 4.04 -9.66 2.31
C PRO A 29 3.82 -10.46 1.01
N TYR A 30 3.29 -9.80 -0.02
CA TYR A 30 2.99 -10.41 -1.31
C TYR A 30 4.11 -10.15 -2.33
N ASP A 31 4.39 -11.15 -3.17
CA ASP A 31 5.40 -11.06 -4.22
C ASP A 31 4.78 -10.67 -5.57
N GLN A 32 5.11 -9.47 -6.05
CA GLN A 32 4.66 -8.94 -7.33
C GLN A 32 5.23 -9.71 -8.55
N TYR A 33 6.33 -10.45 -8.38
CA TYR A 33 6.99 -11.21 -9.44
C TYR A 33 6.66 -12.71 -9.38
N SER A 34 5.81 -13.13 -8.43
CA SER A 34 5.39 -14.52 -8.31
C SER A 34 4.60 -14.96 -9.54
N ALA A 35 4.69 -16.25 -9.88
CA ALA A 35 3.85 -16.86 -10.91
C ALA A 35 2.39 -17.03 -10.47
N ASP A 36 2.10 -16.83 -9.17
CA ASP A 36 0.77 -16.94 -8.59
C ASP A 36 -0.03 -15.62 -8.78
N PRO A 37 -1.19 -15.66 -9.48
CA PRO A 37 -2.06 -14.49 -9.64
C PRO A 37 -2.55 -13.90 -8.31
N GLU A 38 -2.70 -14.69 -7.26
CA GLU A 38 -3.15 -14.19 -5.94
C GLU A 38 -2.07 -13.34 -5.29
N GLN A 39 -0.80 -13.72 -5.43
CA GLN A 39 0.35 -12.93 -4.96
C GLN A 39 0.48 -11.62 -5.72
N GLN A 40 0.31 -11.63 -7.05
CA GLN A 40 0.33 -10.40 -7.85
C GLN A 40 -0.84 -9.48 -7.50
N PHE A 41 -2.03 -10.05 -7.29
CA PHE A 41 -3.22 -9.32 -6.86
C PHE A 41 -3.00 -8.68 -5.49
N GLY A 42 -2.50 -9.46 -4.52
CA GLY A 42 -2.13 -9.01 -3.19
C GLY A 42 -1.15 -7.84 -3.23
N ALA A 43 -0.02 -8.02 -3.92
CA ALA A 43 1.05 -7.03 -4.01
C ALA A 43 0.56 -5.71 -4.59
N ARG A 44 -0.23 -5.77 -5.66
CA ARG A 44 -0.79 -4.57 -6.31
C ARG A 44 -1.65 -3.76 -5.35
N TYR A 45 -2.61 -4.40 -4.69
CA TYR A 45 -3.62 -3.69 -3.89
C TYR A 45 -3.13 -3.34 -2.49
N TRP A 46 -2.22 -4.12 -1.91
CA TRP A 46 -1.51 -3.74 -0.71
C TRP A 46 -0.67 -2.47 -0.95
N ALA A 47 0.15 -2.44 -2.01
CA ALA A 47 0.98 -1.29 -2.33
C ALA A 47 0.14 -0.03 -2.62
N GLN A 48 -0.99 -0.17 -3.31
CA GLN A 48 -1.93 0.93 -3.51
C GLN A 48 -2.48 1.50 -2.19
N GLY A 49 -2.81 0.63 -1.23
CA GLY A 49 -3.25 1.05 0.10
C GLY A 49 -2.19 1.84 0.85
N TRP A 50 -0.96 1.34 0.84
CA TRP A 50 0.19 1.97 1.48
C TRP A 50 0.51 3.35 0.87
N ILE A 51 0.58 3.44 -0.47
CA ILE A 51 0.83 4.71 -1.18
C ILE A 51 -0.29 5.72 -0.89
N ALA A 52 -1.55 5.28 -0.90
CA ALA A 52 -2.67 6.17 -0.58
C ALA A 52 -2.59 6.72 0.85
N ALA A 53 -2.15 5.91 1.82
CA ALA A 53 -1.93 6.37 3.19
C ALA A 53 -0.76 7.36 3.28
N ARG A 54 0.35 7.08 2.59
CA ARG A 54 1.50 7.97 2.50
C ARG A 54 1.11 9.33 1.92
N THR A 55 0.49 9.35 0.74
CA THR A 55 0.05 10.59 0.09
C THR A 55 -0.95 11.37 0.93
N ALA A 56 -1.86 10.68 1.64
CA ALA A 56 -2.77 11.36 2.56
C ALA A 56 -2.07 11.94 3.80
N ALA A 57 -0.96 11.35 4.25
CA ALA A 57 -0.14 11.88 5.34
C ALA A 57 0.74 13.05 4.88
N GLU A 58 1.33 12.95 3.67
CA GLU A 58 2.08 14.01 2.99
C GLU A 58 1.19 15.24 2.78
N ALA A 59 -0.02 15.06 2.24
CA ALA A 59 -0.97 16.15 2.02
C ALA A 59 -1.43 16.88 3.31
N LYS A 60 -1.34 16.22 4.47
CA LYS A 60 -1.64 16.84 5.78
C LYS A 60 -0.46 17.64 6.33
N ASN A 61 0.77 17.36 5.87
CA ASN A 61 1.99 18.03 6.29
C ASN A 61 2.78 18.53 5.06
N PRO A 62 2.29 19.59 4.39
CA PRO A 62 2.92 20.12 3.18
C PRO A 62 4.34 20.67 3.39
N GLU A 63 4.79 20.86 4.63
CA GLU A 63 6.17 21.29 4.96
C GLU A 63 7.21 20.15 4.84
N ALA A 64 6.80 18.88 4.82
CA ALA A 64 7.72 17.74 4.77
C ALA A 64 8.23 17.40 3.34
N GLU A 65 7.53 17.84 2.28
CA GLU A 65 7.91 17.55 0.89
C GLU A 65 9.07 18.42 0.36
N ALA A 66 9.51 19.44 1.10
CA ALA A 66 10.60 20.32 0.66
C ALA A 66 12.02 19.76 0.87
N SER A 67 12.20 18.59 1.48
CA SER A 67 13.54 18.07 1.87
C SER A 67 13.93 16.71 1.29
N THR A 68 13.15 16.10 0.40
CA THR A 68 13.48 14.77 -0.16
C THR A 68 13.68 14.82 -1.67
N GLY A 69 14.46 15.80 -2.14
CA GLY A 69 14.81 15.94 -3.55
C GLY A 69 15.95 16.93 -3.79
N GLN A 70 17.18 16.56 -3.42
CA GLN A 70 18.42 17.11 -3.98
C GLN A 70 19.40 15.98 -4.29
#